data_AF-A0A951ZDQ0-F1
#
_entry.id   AF-A0A951ZDQ0-F1
#
_cell.length_a   1.000
_cell.length_b   1.000
_cell.length_c   1.000
_cell.angle_alpha   90.00
_cell.angle_beta   90.00
_cell.angle_gamma   90.00
#
_symmetry.space_group_name_H-M   'P 1'
#
loop_
_entity.id
_entity.type
_entity.pdbx_description
1 polymer ?
#
loop_
_entity_poly.entity_id
_entity_poly.type
_entity_poly.pdbx_seq_one_letter_code
_entity_poly.pdbx_strand_id
1 'polypeptide(L)'
;MGADVKYGVTSNLTVDATINPDFGQVEADPSVLNLTSFEQFYAERRPFFLEGQGIFRYDLNCNDGTCSGLFYSRRIGRSPQLGSVYYDASNPMNTTILGAAKLTGRLSNGLSIGVMDAMTQREVGTGGRTIEPAANYGVVRLQQDLRKGNSGIGLMITSTDRQLDRWSEDYLRRSGRVVGVDFRHRFAKNHYQVSGYLAGSRVDGSAAAMDLVQRNGVHNFQRPDASLGYDPTATSMRGATMQLALEKQG
;
A
#
# COMPACT_ATOMS: atom_id res chain seq x y z
N MET A 1 3.47 7.30 25.82
CA MET A 1 2.29 8.18 25.65
C MET A 1 2.30 8.65 24.21
N GLY A 2 1.23 8.35 23.47
CA GLY A 2 1.03 8.89 22.13
C GLY A 2 0.38 10.26 22.17
N ALA A 3 0.45 10.99 21.06
CA ALA A 3 -0.22 12.28 20.89
C ALA A 3 -0.86 12.35 19.50
N ASP A 4 -2.12 12.77 19.44
CA ASP A 4 -2.87 12.95 18.20
C ASP A 4 -3.24 14.42 18.03
N VAL A 5 -3.11 14.93 16.80
CA VAL A 5 -3.43 16.31 16.42
C VAL A 5 -4.33 16.26 15.19
N LYS A 6 -5.39 17.07 15.22
CA LYS A 6 -6.28 17.28 14.09
C LYS A 6 -6.51 18.77 13.86
N TYR A 7 -6.34 19.21 12.62
CA TYR A 7 -6.39 20.62 12.27
C TYR A 7 -7.08 20.83 10.92
N GLY A 8 -8.17 21.58 10.91
CA GLY A 8 -8.82 22.03 9.67
C GLY A 8 -8.03 23.18 9.06
N VAL A 9 -7.26 22.91 8.00
CA VAL A 9 -6.50 23.94 7.25
C VAL A 9 -7.46 24.89 6.54
N THR A 10 -8.55 24.34 6.00
CA THR A 10 -9.69 25.08 5.47
C THR A 10 -10.98 24.35 5.86
N SER A 11 -12.15 24.87 5.51
CA SER A 11 -13.42 24.16 5.72
C SER A 11 -13.49 22.79 5.03
N ASN A 12 -12.60 22.55 4.06
CA ASN A 12 -12.63 21.39 3.17
C ASN A 12 -11.33 20.58 3.18
N LEU A 13 -10.33 20.96 3.98
CA LEU A 13 -9.02 20.30 4.09
C LEU A 13 -8.65 20.13 5.55
N THR A 14 -8.30 18.89 5.92
CA THR A 14 -7.94 18.51 7.28
C THR A 14 -6.57 17.86 7.29
N VAL A 15 -5.74 18.26 8.24
CA VAL A 15 -4.52 17.57 8.62
C VAL A 15 -4.79 16.75 9.87
N ASP A 16 -4.46 15.46 9.83
CA ASP A 16 -4.43 14.59 10.99
C ASP A 16 -2.98 14.11 11.17
N ALA A 17 -2.47 14.15 12.39
CA ALA A 17 -1.15 13.68 12.73
C ALA A 17 -1.17 12.90 14.03
N THR A 18 -0.29 11.92 14.14
CA THR A 18 -0.12 11.09 15.33
C THR A 18 1.36 10.84 15.58
N ILE A 19 1.76 10.82 16.84
CA ILE A 19 3.12 10.54 17.30
C ILE A 19 3.03 9.39 18.30
N ASN A 20 3.82 8.34 18.05
CA ASN A 20 3.84 7.11 18.83
C ASN A 20 2.43 6.57 19.18
N PRO A 21 1.55 6.35 18.19
CA PRO A 21 0.20 5.84 18.44
C PRO A 21 0.23 4.44 19.03
N ASP A 22 -0.61 4.20 20.04
CA ASP A 22 -0.89 2.85 20.52
C ASP A 22 -2.05 2.24 19.73
N PHE A 23 -1.73 1.61 18.60
CA PHE A 23 -2.71 0.85 17.82
C PHE A 23 -2.80 -0.62 18.25
N GLY A 24 -1.98 -1.06 19.22
CA GLY A 24 -1.92 -2.46 19.67
C GLY A 24 -3.20 -2.94 20.33
N GLN A 25 -4.08 -2.02 20.73
CA GLN A 25 -5.37 -2.31 21.37
C GLN A 25 -6.53 -2.47 20.38
N VAL A 26 -6.35 -2.11 19.11
CA VAL A 26 -7.41 -2.16 18.09
C VAL A 26 -7.42 -3.53 17.42
N GLU A 27 -7.86 -4.53 18.19
CA GLU A 27 -8.12 -5.95 17.86
C GLU A 27 -7.00 -6.68 17.09
N ALA A 28 -6.36 -7.66 17.77
CA ALA A 28 -5.51 -8.65 17.12
C ALA A 28 -6.28 -9.30 15.94
N ASP A 29 -5.78 -9.12 14.72
CA ASP A 29 -6.33 -9.85 13.58
C ASP A 29 -6.18 -11.35 13.87
N PRO A 30 -7.20 -12.18 13.58
CA PRO A 30 -7.09 -13.61 13.79
C PRO A 30 -5.86 -14.12 13.04
N SER A 31 -5.03 -14.92 13.71
CA SER A 31 -3.88 -15.56 13.07
C SER A 31 -4.38 -16.59 12.06
N VAL A 32 -4.64 -16.15 10.84
CA VAL A 32 -4.99 -17.05 9.73
C VAL A 32 -3.70 -17.47 9.05
N LEU A 33 -3.48 -18.78 8.97
CA LEU A 33 -2.41 -19.35 8.16
C LEU A 33 -2.71 -19.06 6.68
N ASN A 34 -2.06 -18.03 6.12
CA ASN A 34 -2.17 -17.75 4.70
C ASN A 34 -1.35 -18.77 3.91
N LEU A 35 -2.03 -19.80 3.39
CA LEU A 35 -1.44 -20.81 2.51
C LEU A 35 -1.36 -20.35 1.05
N THR A 36 -1.85 -19.15 0.73
CA THR A 36 -1.80 -18.59 -0.62
C THR A 36 -0.57 -17.72 -0.79
N SER A 37 -0.10 -17.59 -2.03
CA SER A 37 1.04 -16.72 -2.35
C SER A 37 0.66 -15.23 -2.41
N PHE A 38 -0.63 -14.90 -2.32
CA PHE A 38 -1.13 -13.53 -2.40
C PHE A 38 -1.22 -12.90 -1.00
N GLU A 39 -1.01 -11.58 -0.93
CA GLU A 39 -1.23 -10.83 0.31
C GLU A 39 -2.73 -10.81 0.63
N GLN A 40 -3.07 -11.18 1.87
CA GLN A 40 -4.44 -11.08 2.37
C GLN A 40 -4.72 -9.64 2.82
N PHE A 41 -5.77 -9.07 2.26
CA PHE A 41 -6.25 -7.74 2.62
C PHE A 41 -7.25 -7.85 3.78
N TYR A 42 -6.91 -7.24 4.91
CA TYR A 42 -7.76 -7.10 6.08
C TYR A 42 -8.39 -5.70 6.09
N ALA A 43 -9.64 -5.61 6.53
CA ALA A 43 -10.27 -4.30 6.73
C ALA A 43 -9.44 -3.48 7.73
N GLU A 44 -9.22 -2.20 7.46
CA GLU A 44 -8.58 -1.30 8.41
C GLU A 44 -9.50 -1.07 9.62
N ARG A 45 -8.93 -1.01 10.83
CA ARG A 45 -9.69 -0.79 12.07
C ARG A 45 -9.19 0.39 12.88
N ARG A 46 -7.97 0.85 12.61
CA ARG A 46 -7.33 1.94 13.33
C ARG A 46 -7.97 3.28 12.93
N PRO A 47 -8.50 4.07 13.88
CA PRO A 47 -9.21 5.31 13.58
C PRO A 47 -8.44 6.29 12.68
N PHE A 48 -7.13 6.42 12.91
CA PHE A 48 -6.26 7.26 12.08
C PHE A 48 -6.28 6.87 10.60
N PHE A 49 -6.30 5.58 10.26
CA PHE A 49 -6.29 5.14 8.86
C PHE A 49 -7.68 5.06 8.25
N LEU A 50 -8.73 4.85 9.07
CA LEU A 50 -10.12 4.82 8.64
C LEU A 50 -10.63 6.19 8.17
N GLU A 51 -10.23 7.25 8.87
CA GLU A 51 -10.67 8.59 8.51
C GLU A 51 -10.11 8.99 7.14
N GLY A 52 -10.98 9.48 6.24
CA GLY A 52 -10.56 9.87 4.89
C GLY A 52 -10.09 8.71 4.00
N GLN A 53 -10.21 7.44 4.42
CA GLN A 53 -9.76 6.28 3.65
C GLN A 53 -10.36 6.22 2.24
N GLY A 54 -11.60 6.73 2.08
CA GLY A 54 -12.27 6.79 0.79
C GLY A 54 -11.54 7.65 -0.25
N ILE A 55 -10.75 8.64 0.19
CA ILE A 55 -9.92 9.46 -0.71
C ILE A 55 -8.75 8.63 -1.23
N PHE A 56 -8.13 7.81 -0.39
CA PHE A 56 -7.02 6.93 -0.76
C PHE A 56 -7.46 5.62 -1.42
N ARG A 57 -8.73 5.48 -1.78
CA ARG A 57 -9.23 4.31 -2.49
C ARG A 57 -8.82 4.38 -3.96
N TYR A 58 -8.33 3.26 -4.48
CA TYR A 58 -8.00 3.07 -5.88
C TYR A 58 -8.38 1.64 -6.24
N ASP A 59 -9.43 1.48 -7.02
CA ASP A 59 -10.03 0.19 -7.29
C ASP A 59 -9.33 -0.48 -8.49
N LEU A 60 -8.65 -1.61 -8.23
CA LEU A 60 -8.00 -2.50 -9.20
C LEU A 60 -8.67 -3.87 -9.20
N ASN A 61 -8.65 -4.57 -10.34
CA ASN A 61 -9.03 -5.98 -10.45
C ASN A 61 -10.34 -6.32 -9.71
N CYS A 62 -11.38 -5.51 -9.92
CA CYS A 62 -12.66 -5.70 -9.25
C CYS A 62 -13.35 -6.97 -9.77
N ASN A 63 -13.21 -8.07 -9.02
CA ASN A 63 -13.89 -9.32 -9.31
C ASN A 63 -15.03 -9.51 -8.31
N ASP A 64 -16.25 -9.70 -8.79
CA ASP A 64 -17.46 -9.92 -7.97
C ASP A 64 -17.68 -8.86 -6.87
N GLY A 65 -17.36 -7.59 -7.18
CA GLY A 65 -17.52 -6.46 -6.26
C GLY A 65 -16.38 -6.28 -5.25
N THR A 66 -15.40 -7.18 -5.21
CA THR A 66 -14.20 -7.03 -4.39
C THR A 66 -13.06 -6.47 -5.23
N CYS A 67 -12.64 -5.24 -4.92
CA CYS A 67 -11.54 -4.57 -5.60
C CYS A 67 -10.27 -4.67 -4.76
N SER A 68 -9.14 -4.94 -5.42
CA SER A 68 -7.81 -4.75 -4.84
C SER A 68 -7.42 -3.28 -4.86
N GLY A 69 -6.52 -2.86 -3.96
CA GLY A 69 -6.06 -1.48 -3.86
C GLY A 69 -4.58 -1.30 -4.19
N LEU A 70 -4.21 -0.09 -4.64
CA LEU A 70 -2.80 0.31 -4.72
C LEU A 70 -2.19 0.67 -3.36
N PHE A 71 -3.03 1.03 -2.40
CA PHE A 71 -2.64 1.35 -1.04
C PHE A 71 -3.30 0.38 -0.06
N TYR A 72 -2.50 -0.12 0.88
CA TYR A 72 -2.94 -1.00 1.95
C TYR A 72 -2.31 -0.56 3.26
N SER A 73 -3.06 0.20 4.05
CA SER A 73 -2.60 0.86 5.28
C SER A 73 -2.11 -0.12 6.34
N ARG A 74 -2.62 -1.35 6.37
CA ARG A 74 -2.17 -2.41 7.29
C ARG A 74 -0.72 -2.82 7.11
N ARG A 75 -0.06 -2.48 5.98
CA ARG A 75 1.39 -2.65 5.84
C ARG A 75 2.18 -1.76 6.81
N ILE A 76 1.63 -0.62 7.21
CA ILE A 76 2.22 0.31 8.16
C ILE A 76 1.98 -0.25 9.56
N GLY A 77 3.04 -0.59 10.29
CA GLY A 77 2.94 -1.14 11.65
C GLY A 77 2.56 -2.62 11.72
N ARG A 78 2.65 -3.37 10.60
CA ARG A 78 2.40 -4.83 10.59
C ARG A 78 3.36 -5.61 11.49
N SER A 79 3.06 -6.88 11.75
CA SER A 79 3.98 -7.81 12.40
C SER A 79 5.34 -7.88 11.68
N PRO A 80 6.47 -7.92 12.41
CA PRO A 80 7.79 -8.01 11.81
C PRO A 80 7.93 -9.23 10.90
N GLN A 81 8.43 -8.99 9.69
CA GLN A 81 8.47 -10.03 8.66
C GLN A 81 9.56 -11.07 8.88
N LEU A 82 10.67 -10.68 9.51
CA LEU A 82 11.83 -11.56 9.68
C LEU A 82 11.84 -12.24 11.05
N GLY A 83 10.84 -12.00 11.90
CA GLY A 83 10.72 -12.67 13.19
C GLY A 83 10.66 -14.19 13.05
N SER A 84 9.86 -14.71 12.10
CA SER A 84 9.80 -16.15 11.81
C SER A 84 11.05 -16.66 11.11
N VAL A 85 11.66 -15.87 10.22
CA VAL A 85 12.90 -16.20 9.51
C VAL A 85 14.04 -16.46 10.50
N TYR A 86 14.07 -15.71 11.61
CA TYR A 86 15.08 -15.85 12.66
C TYR A 86 14.63 -16.66 13.87
N TYR A 87 13.48 -17.34 13.80
CA TYR A 87 12.91 -18.13 14.91
C TYR A 87 12.82 -17.35 16.23
N ASP A 88 12.42 -16.09 16.13
CA ASP A 88 12.35 -15.19 17.27
C ASP A 88 11.05 -15.39 18.07
N ALA A 89 11.17 -16.00 19.25
CA ALA A 89 10.05 -16.20 20.16
C ALA A 89 9.54 -14.89 20.81
N SER A 90 10.31 -13.81 20.74
CA SER A 90 9.98 -12.47 21.22
C SER A 90 9.48 -11.53 20.12
N ASN A 91 9.10 -12.07 18.95
CA ASN A 91 8.58 -11.28 17.85
C ASN A 91 7.33 -10.47 18.28
N PRO A 92 7.38 -9.13 18.28
CA PRO A 92 6.23 -8.33 18.67
C PRO A 92 5.08 -8.54 17.68
N MET A 93 3.84 -8.40 18.16
CA MET A 93 2.65 -8.55 17.30
C MET A 93 2.62 -7.51 16.18
N ASN A 94 3.13 -6.31 16.42
CA ASN A 94 3.11 -5.18 15.50
C ASN A 94 4.42 -4.41 15.58
N THR A 95 4.84 -3.85 14.44
CA THR A 95 5.95 -2.90 14.37
C THR A 95 5.50 -1.56 14.93
N THR A 96 6.33 -0.92 15.75
CA THR A 96 6.05 0.39 16.33
C THR A 96 5.96 1.45 15.24
N ILE A 97 4.85 2.21 15.21
CA ILE A 97 4.72 3.40 14.37
C ILE A 97 5.26 4.59 15.16
N LEU A 98 6.32 5.24 14.66
CA LEU A 98 6.92 6.42 15.31
C LEU A 98 6.01 7.64 15.18
N GLY A 99 5.33 7.74 14.04
CA GLY A 99 4.33 8.75 13.78
C GLY A 99 3.79 8.65 12.36
N ALA A 100 2.69 9.33 12.12
CA ALA A 100 2.10 9.46 10.80
C ALA A 100 1.39 10.80 10.69
N ALA A 101 1.32 11.34 9.48
CA ALA A 101 0.54 12.52 9.16
C ALA A 101 -0.18 12.33 7.83
N LYS A 102 -1.37 12.90 7.71
CA LYS A 102 -2.10 12.96 6.46
C LYS A 102 -2.79 14.30 6.28
N LEU A 103 -2.85 14.76 5.04
CA LEU A 103 -3.67 15.87 4.58
C LEU A 103 -4.76 15.28 3.68
N THR A 104 -6.02 15.48 4.04
CA THR A 104 -7.14 14.97 3.24
C THR A 104 -8.22 16.02 3.05
N GLY A 105 -8.90 15.98 1.91
CA GLY A 105 -10.10 16.77 1.71
C GLY A 105 -10.50 16.95 0.25
N ARG A 106 -11.56 17.73 0.04
CA ARG A 106 -12.19 17.91 -1.28
C ARG A 106 -12.51 19.37 -1.53
N LEU A 107 -11.82 19.97 -2.50
CA LEU A 107 -12.01 21.35 -2.90
C LEU A 107 -13.34 21.56 -3.63
N SER A 108 -13.83 22.81 -3.64
CA SER A 108 -15.09 23.20 -4.28
C SER A 108 -15.10 23.00 -5.80
N ASN A 109 -13.92 22.99 -6.44
CA ASN A 109 -13.76 22.71 -7.86
C ASN A 109 -13.83 21.20 -8.20
N GLY A 110 -14.08 20.33 -7.22
CA GLY A 110 -14.19 18.88 -7.42
C GLY A 110 -12.89 18.10 -7.29
N LEU A 111 -11.77 18.75 -6.95
CA LEU A 111 -10.49 18.08 -6.68
C LEU A 111 -10.47 17.52 -5.26
N SER A 112 -10.37 16.20 -5.14
CA SER A 112 -10.03 15.49 -3.90
C SER A 112 -8.52 15.31 -3.79
N ILE A 113 -7.97 15.61 -2.61
CA ILE A 113 -6.54 15.52 -2.31
C ILE A 113 -6.38 14.61 -1.09
N GLY A 114 -5.49 13.63 -1.19
CA GLY A 114 -5.02 12.81 -0.08
C GLY A 114 -3.50 12.71 -0.14
N VAL A 115 -2.81 13.13 0.92
CA VAL A 115 -1.38 12.94 1.09
C VAL A 115 -1.18 12.29 2.46
N MET A 116 -0.36 11.24 2.56
CA MET A 116 -0.05 10.57 3.81
C MET A 116 1.43 10.21 3.85
N ASP A 117 2.05 10.39 5.00
CA ASP A 117 3.39 9.90 5.32
C ASP A 117 3.36 9.20 6.68
N ALA A 118 4.04 8.07 6.81
CA ALA A 118 4.17 7.35 8.07
C ALA A 118 5.57 6.76 8.23
N MET A 119 6.09 6.79 9.46
CA MET A 119 7.39 6.24 9.82
C MET A 119 7.24 5.14 10.84
N THR A 120 7.95 4.03 10.64
CA THR A 120 7.98 2.89 11.57
C THR A 120 9.37 2.70 12.14
N GLN A 121 9.42 2.24 13.39
CA GLN A 121 10.66 1.94 14.09
C GLN A 121 11.30 0.65 13.56
N ARG A 122 12.62 0.56 13.69
CA ARG A 122 13.34 -0.69 13.53
C ARG A 122 13.08 -1.59 14.75
N GLU A 123 12.58 -2.78 14.50
CA GLU A 123 12.38 -3.81 15.52
C GLU A 123 13.58 -4.76 15.56
N VAL A 124 13.98 -5.11 16.78
CA VAL A 124 15.17 -5.89 17.06
C VAL A 124 14.79 -7.14 17.82
N GLY A 125 15.21 -8.27 17.29
CA GLY A 125 15.04 -9.57 17.90
C GLY A 125 16.24 -10.02 18.74
N THR A 126 16.21 -11.30 19.10
CA THR A 126 17.23 -12.02 19.85
C THR A 126 18.60 -11.88 19.17
N GLY A 127 19.62 -11.60 19.98
CA GLY A 127 20.99 -11.41 19.49
C GLY A 127 21.21 -10.09 18.72
N GLY A 128 20.30 -9.12 18.83
CA GLY A 128 20.44 -7.81 18.21
C GLY A 128 20.17 -7.79 16.70
N ARG A 129 19.53 -8.84 16.17
CA ARG A 129 19.20 -8.95 14.75
C ARG A 129 17.98 -8.09 14.42
N THR A 130 18.01 -7.39 13.30
CA THR A 130 16.84 -6.63 12.86
C THR A 130 15.78 -7.57 12.29
N ILE A 131 14.60 -7.56 12.91
CA ILE A 131 13.45 -8.40 12.52
C ILE A 131 12.41 -7.63 11.69
N GLU A 132 12.38 -6.30 11.82
CA GLU A 132 11.76 -5.38 10.87
C GLU A 132 12.63 -4.10 10.79
N PRO A 133 13.07 -3.68 9.60
CA PRO A 133 13.82 -2.44 9.45
C PRO A 133 12.94 -1.21 9.66
N ALA A 134 13.54 -0.08 10.06
CA ALA A 134 12.84 1.20 10.03
C ALA A 134 12.39 1.51 8.60
N ALA A 135 11.18 2.03 8.45
CA ALA A 135 10.60 2.27 7.12
C ALA A 135 9.79 3.56 7.09
N ASN A 136 9.74 4.17 5.90
CA ASN A 136 8.84 5.25 5.55
C ASN A 136 7.82 4.76 4.53
N TYR A 137 6.58 5.20 4.67
CA TYR A 137 5.46 4.89 3.78
C TYR A 137 4.81 6.19 3.32
N GLY A 138 4.82 6.44 2.01
CA GLY A 138 4.24 7.63 1.41
C GLY A 138 3.06 7.27 0.49
N VAL A 139 2.02 8.10 0.51
CA VAL A 139 0.88 8.00 -0.41
C VAL A 139 0.47 9.39 -0.86
N VAL A 140 0.28 9.56 -2.17
CA VAL A 140 -0.35 10.73 -2.77
C VAL A 140 -1.49 10.26 -3.65
N ARG A 141 -2.65 10.89 -3.50
CA ARG A 141 -3.86 10.63 -4.26
C ARG A 141 -4.53 11.94 -4.64
N LEU A 142 -4.65 12.16 -5.94
CA LEU A 142 -5.39 13.27 -6.53
C LEU A 142 -6.54 12.69 -7.35
N GLN A 143 -7.75 13.22 -7.18
CA GLN A 143 -8.89 12.82 -7.99
C GLN A 143 -9.73 14.03 -8.35
N GLN A 144 -9.82 14.33 -9.64
CA GLN A 144 -10.64 15.41 -10.16
C GLN A 144 -11.99 14.87 -10.62
N ASP A 145 -13.06 15.26 -9.94
CA ASP A 145 -14.42 15.03 -10.43
C ASP A 145 -14.81 16.13 -11.42
N LEU A 146 -15.38 15.71 -12.55
CA LEU A 146 -15.79 16.55 -13.67
C LEU A 146 -17.27 16.30 -13.98
N ARG A 147 -17.91 17.25 -14.68
CA ARG A 147 -19.29 17.11 -15.17
C ARG A 147 -20.28 16.68 -14.07
N LYS A 148 -20.20 17.33 -12.90
CA LYS A 148 -21.01 17.01 -11.70
C LYS A 148 -20.88 15.55 -11.25
N GLY A 149 -19.68 14.96 -11.39
CA GLY A 149 -19.40 13.57 -10.99
C GLY A 149 -19.70 12.51 -12.05
N ASN A 150 -20.12 12.91 -13.25
CA ASN A 150 -20.30 11.98 -14.38
C ASN A 150 -18.99 11.59 -15.04
N SER A 151 -17.90 12.30 -14.77
CA SER A 151 -16.57 11.92 -15.23
C SER A 151 -15.55 12.21 -14.14
N GLY A 152 -14.45 11.49 -14.15
CA GLY A 152 -13.36 11.73 -13.22
C GLY A 152 -12.07 11.14 -13.74
N ILE A 153 -10.97 11.76 -13.34
CA ILE A 153 -9.62 11.25 -13.56
C ILE A 153 -8.88 11.33 -12.23
N GLY A 154 -8.04 10.33 -11.98
CA GLY A 154 -7.28 10.24 -10.76
C GLY A 154 -5.84 9.82 -11.01
N LEU A 155 -4.97 10.25 -10.10
CA LEU A 155 -3.57 9.83 -9.97
C LEU A 155 -3.37 9.28 -8.56
N MET A 156 -2.65 8.17 -8.43
CA MET A 156 -2.16 7.67 -7.15
C MET A 156 -0.67 7.35 -7.26
N ILE A 157 0.09 7.72 -6.25
CA ILE A 157 1.49 7.35 -6.08
C ILE A 157 1.62 6.74 -4.69
N THR A 158 2.26 5.58 -4.59
CA THR A 158 2.64 4.97 -3.32
C THR A 158 4.14 4.73 -3.29
N SER A 159 4.75 4.95 -2.13
CA SER A 159 6.17 4.67 -1.88
C SER A 159 6.35 3.93 -0.56
N THR A 160 7.36 3.08 -0.51
CA THR A 160 7.87 2.50 0.71
C THR A 160 9.38 2.47 0.60
N ASP A 161 10.07 2.98 1.60
CA ASP A 161 11.53 3.02 1.66
C ASP A 161 11.98 2.47 3.02
N ARG A 162 12.83 1.43 3.00
CA ARG A 162 13.33 0.73 4.19
C ARG A 162 14.81 1.00 4.41
N GLN A 163 15.19 1.25 5.65
CA GLN A 163 16.58 1.32 6.08
C GLN A 163 17.09 -0.10 6.38
N LEU A 164 17.51 -0.79 5.31
CA LEU A 164 18.02 -2.15 5.41
C LEU A 164 19.44 -2.18 5.98
N ASP A 165 19.73 -3.27 6.70
CA ASP A 165 21.03 -3.62 7.24
C ASP A 165 21.41 -5.06 6.83
N ARG A 166 22.56 -5.55 7.28
CA ARG A 166 23.04 -6.91 7.00
C ARG A 166 22.09 -8.03 7.42
N TRP A 167 21.12 -7.76 8.29
CA TRP A 167 20.12 -8.74 8.76
C TRP A 167 18.82 -8.67 7.97
N SER A 168 18.66 -7.71 7.06
CA SER A 168 17.39 -7.52 6.35
C SER A 168 17.56 -7.36 4.84
N GLU A 169 18.75 -7.00 4.38
CA GLU A 169 19.08 -6.69 2.99
C GLU A 169 18.81 -7.84 2.02
N ASP A 170 19.06 -9.08 2.42
CA ASP A 170 18.88 -10.25 1.55
C ASP A 170 17.44 -10.80 1.54
N TYR A 171 16.59 -10.33 2.45
CA TYR A 171 15.23 -10.84 2.63
C TYR A 171 14.16 -9.85 2.18
N LEU A 172 14.41 -8.55 2.34
CA LEU A 172 13.41 -7.51 2.14
C LEU A 172 13.77 -6.59 0.96
N ARG A 173 12.73 -6.17 0.23
CA ARG A 173 12.82 -5.11 -0.76
C ARG A 173 13.18 -3.79 -0.06
N ARG A 174 14.21 -3.10 -0.56
CA ARG A 174 14.67 -1.80 -0.05
C ARG A 174 13.63 -0.72 -0.31
N SER A 175 13.11 -0.67 -1.54
CA SER A 175 12.03 0.24 -1.90
C SER A 175 10.97 -0.40 -2.79
N GLY A 176 9.76 0.14 -2.70
CA GLY A 176 8.66 -0.17 -3.61
C GLY A 176 7.93 1.10 -3.98
N ARG A 177 7.70 1.33 -5.27
CA ARG A 177 6.99 2.49 -5.79
C ARG A 177 5.91 2.03 -6.76
N VAL A 178 4.72 2.59 -6.66
CA VAL A 178 3.64 2.37 -7.61
C VAL A 178 3.06 3.69 -8.04
N VAL A 179 2.79 3.84 -9.34
CA VAL A 179 2.08 4.99 -9.91
C VAL A 179 0.90 4.45 -10.69
N GLY A 180 -0.29 4.98 -10.46
CA GLY A 180 -1.52 4.58 -11.11
C GLY A 180 -2.33 5.79 -11.56
N VAL A 181 -2.90 5.71 -12.76
CA VAL A 181 -3.90 6.64 -13.27
C VAL A 181 -5.20 5.87 -13.47
N ASP A 182 -6.32 6.42 -13.02
CA ASP A 182 -7.65 5.86 -13.19
C ASP A 182 -8.59 6.89 -13.81
N PHE A 183 -9.60 6.43 -14.54
CA PHE A 183 -10.61 7.30 -15.10
C PHE A 183 -11.98 6.62 -15.15
N ARG A 184 -13.00 7.48 -15.17
CA ARG A 184 -14.39 7.11 -15.45
C ARG A 184 -15.05 8.19 -16.26
N HIS A 185 -15.85 7.80 -17.25
CA HIS A 185 -16.60 8.72 -18.08
C HIS A 185 -17.98 8.13 -18.42
N ARG A 186 -19.03 8.79 -17.94
CA ARG A 186 -20.42 8.48 -18.28
C ARG A 186 -20.88 9.32 -19.48
N PHE A 187 -21.55 8.67 -20.41
CA PHE A 187 -22.04 9.28 -21.65
C PHE A 187 -23.46 8.78 -21.99
N ALA A 188 -24.03 9.33 -23.07
CA ALA A 188 -25.41 9.06 -23.50
C ALA A 188 -26.42 9.17 -22.34
N LYS A 189 -26.49 10.38 -21.74
CA LYS A 189 -27.35 10.67 -20.58
C LYS A 189 -27.13 9.72 -19.39
N ASN A 190 -25.88 9.30 -19.18
CA ASN A 190 -25.44 8.38 -18.13
C ASN A 190 -25.92 6.92 -18.29
N HIS A 191 -26.45 6.52 -19.45
CA HIS A 191 -26.80 5.12 -19.73
C HIS A 191 -25.58 4.22 -19.98
N TYR A 192 -24.41 4.80 -20.21
CA TYR A 192 -23.18 4.05 -20.45
C TYR A 192 -22.01 4.69 -19.71
N GLN A 193 -21.07 3.85 -19.27
CA GLN A 193 -19.85 4.25 -18.60
C GLN A 193 -18.67 3.55 -19.24
N VAL A 194 -17.64 4.31 -19.62
CA VAL A 194 -16.31 3.77 -19.87
C VAL A 194 -15.43 4.09 -18.67
N SER A 195 -14.68 3.11 -18.20
CA SER A 195 -13.75 3.25 -17.07
C SER A 195 -12.51 2.43 -17.31
N GLY A 196 -11.47 2.71 -16.52
CA GLY A 196 -10.26 1.94 -16.58
C GLY A 196 -9.15 2.53 -15.76
N TYR A 197 -8.03 1.82 -15.77
CA TYR A 197 -6.80 2.26 -15.14
C TYR A 197 -5.57 1.78 -15.90
N LEU A 198 -4.46 2.45 -15.61
CA LEU A 198 -3.11 2.05 -15.95
C LEU A 198 -2.25 2.24 -14.70
N ALA A 199 -1.55 1.21 -14.27
CA ALA A 199 -0.62 1.30 -13.16
C ALA A 199 0.72 0.64 -13.49
N GLY A 200 1.79 1.24 -12.98
CA GLY A 200 3.16 0.74 -13.10
C GLY A 200 3.84 0.70 -11.74
N SER A 201 4.68 -0.31 -11.52
CA SER A 201 5.41 -0.50 -10.27
C SER A 201 6.90 -0.71 -10.51
N ARG A 202 7.69 -0.36 -9.51
CA ARG A 202 9.11 -0.69 -9.41
C ARG A 202 9.44 -1.10 -7.98
N VAL A 203 10.14 -2.21 -7.84
CA VAL A 203 10.76 -2.63 -6.58
C VAL A 203 12.26 -2.71 -6.76
N ASP A 204 13.00 -2.31 -5.73
CA ASP A 204 14.46 -2.31 -5.72
C ASP A 204 14.95 -3.03 -4.45
N GLY A 205 16.09 -3.73 -4.53
CA GLY A 205 16.68 -4.48 -3.43
C GLY A 205 18.03 -5.11 -3.80
N SER A 206 18.57 -5.93 -2.90
CA SER A 206 19.71 -6.79 -3.22
C SER A 206 19.33 -7.84 -4.26
N ALA A 207 20.34 -8.45 -4.90
CA ALA A 207 20.12 -9.58 -5.80
C ALA A 207 19.40 -10.74 -5.10
N ALA A 208 19.76 -11.04 -3.84
CA ALA A 208 19.09 -12.05 -3.03
C ALA A 208 17.62 -11.71 -2.76
N ALA A 209 17.31 -10.46 -2.41
CA ALA A 209 15.93 -10.04 -2.17
C ALA A 209 15.09 -10.08 -3.47
N MET A 210 15.67 -9.73 -4.62
CA MET A 210 14.96 -9.81 -5.91
C MET A 210 14.81 -11.26 -6.37
N ASP A 211 15.77 -12.13 -6.09
CA ASP A 211 15.64 -13.57 -6.34
C ASP A 211 14.42 -14.15 -5.61
N LEU A 212 14.23 -13.78 -4.33
CA LEU A 212 13.04 -14.15 -3.56
C LEU A 212 11.74 -13.61 -4.18
N VAL A 213 11.73 -12.39 -4.73
CA VAL A 213 10.55 -11.84 -5.40
C VAL A 213 10.23 -12.62 -6.68
N GLN A 214 11.23 -12.92 -7.50
CA GLN A 214 11.06 -13.64 -8.76
C GLN A 214 10.58 -15.08 -8.54
N ARG A 215 11.05 -15.72 -7.46
CA ARG A 215 10.74 -17.11 -7.12
C ARG A 215 9.45 -17.28 -6.32
N ASN A 216 8.88 -16.20 -5.80
CA ASN A 216 7.68 -16.31 -4.98
C ASN A 216 6.50 -16.85 -5.80
N GLY A 217 5.52 -17.42 -5.10
CA GLY A 217 4.39 -18.07 -5.77
C GLY A 217 3.47 -17.15 -6.57
N VAL A 218 3.65 -15.82 -6.50
CA VAL A 218 2.94 -14.86 -7.35
C VAL A 218 3.60 -14.73 -8.72
N HIS A 219 4.93 -14.73 -8.77
CA HIS A 219 5.69 -14.53 -10.01
C HIS A 219 6.10 -15.87 -10.64
N ASN A 220 6.72 -16.77 -9.87
CA ASN A 220 7.21 -18.07 -10.32
C ASN A 220 8.01 -18.00 -11.64
N PHE A 221 8.98 -17.08 -11.74
CA PHE A 221 9.77 -16.88 -12.97
C PHE A 221 10.74 -18.02 -13.27
N GLN A 222 11.09 -18.83 -12.27
CA GLN A 222 11.96 -20.00 -12.36
C GLN A 222 11.30 -21.23 -13.01
N ARG A 223 10.05 -21.11 -13.48
CA ARG A 223 9.28 -22.23 -14.04
C ARG A 223 9.94 -22.79 -15.31
N PRO A 224 10.28 -24.09 -15.36
CA PRO A 224 10.95 -24.68 -16.52
C PRO A 224 10.05 -24.75 -17.76
N ASP A 225 8.73 -24.68 -17.58
CA ASP A 225 7.69 -24.72 -18.60
C ASP A 225 7.34 -23.34 -19.19
N ALA A 226 7.96 -22.26 -18.71
CA ALA A 226 7.75 -20.91 -19.23
C ALA A 226 9.05 -20.12 -19.27
N SER A 227 9.40 -19.54 -20.43
CA SER A 227 10.57 -18.66 -20.58
C SER A 227 10.29 -17.26 -20.02
N LEU A 228 10.04 -17.17 -18.72
CA LEU A 228 9.94 -15.91 -17.99
C LEU A 228 11.37 -15.47 -17.68
N GLY A 229 11.71 -14.20 -17.95
CA GLY A 229 13.07 -13.66 -17.86
C GLY A 229 13.61 -13.60 -16.43
N TYR A 230 13.89 -14.77 -15.85
CA TYR A 230 14.49 -14.94 -14.54
C TYR A 230 15.97 -14.52 -14.57
N ASP A 231 16.32 -13.57 -13.70
CA ASP A 231 17.67 -13.04 -13.57
C ASP A 231 18.05 -12.98 -12.08
N PRO A 232 18.88 -13.92 -11.57
CA PRO A 232 19.28 -13.96 -10.17
C PRO A 232 20.17 -12.78 -9.76
N THR A 233 20.70 -12.01 -10.71
CA THR A 233 21.55 -10.85 -10.45
C THR A 233 20.78 -9.53 -10.45
N ALA A 234 19.49 -9.57 -10.78
CA ALA A 234 18.64 -8.39 -10.85
C ALA A 234 18.58 -7.69 -9.48
N THR A 235 18.77 -6.37 -9.47
CA THR A 235 18.63 -5.53 -8.27
C THR A 235 17.34 -4.71 -8.27
N SER A 236 16.52 -4.88 -9.31
CA SER A 236 15.20 -4.25 -9.41
C SER A 236 14.27 -5.05 -10.30
N MET A 237 12.96 -4.95 -10.05
CA MET A 237 11.91 -5.45 -10.93
C MET A 237 10.91 -4.35 -11.24
N ARG A 238 10.26 -4.45 -12.41
CA ARG A 238 9.20 -3.53 -12.84
C ARG A 238 7.96 -4.33 -13.23
N GLY A 239 6.79 -3.76 -12.99
CA GLY A 239 5.51 -4.32 -13.40
C GLY A 239 4.61 -3.25 -14.01
N ALA A 240 3.67 -3.67 -14.84
CA ALA A 240 2.61 -2.81 -15.36
C ALA A 240 1.30 -3.59 -15.47
N THR A 241 0.18 -2.91 -15.28
CA THR A 241 -1.16 -3.46 -15.44
C THR A 241 -2.09 -2.40 -16.03
N MET A 242 -3.03 -2.84 -16.85
CA MET A 242 -4.08 -1.97 -17.40
C MET A 242 -5.40 -2.71 -17.43
N GLN A 243 -6.49 -1.97 -17.26
CA GLN A 243 -7.84 -2.47 -17.46
C GLN A 243 -8.68 -1.39 -18.14
N LEU A 244 -9.54 -1.82 -19.05
CA LEU A 244 -10.58 -1.00 -19.67
C LEU A 244 -11.90 -1.74 -19.56
N ALA A 245 -12.97 -1.02 -19.22
CA ALA A 245 -14.31 -1.55 -19.11
C ALA A 245 -15.32 -0.60 -19.78
N LEU A 246 -16.33 -1.19 -20.40
CA LEU A 246 -17.51 -0.50 -20.91
C LEU A 246 -18.74 -1.16 -20.28
N GLU A 247 -19.52 -0.37 -19.56
CA GLU A 247 -20.67 -0.83 -18.79
C GLU A 247 -21.92 -0.09 -19.26
N LYS A 248 -23.02 -0.83 -19.40
CA LYS A 248 -24.36 -0.23 -19.50
C LYS A 248 -24.86 0.05 -18.08
N GLN A 249 -25.29 1.27 -17.84
CA GLN A 249 -25.85 1.72 -16.58
C GLN A 249 -27.38 1.68 -16.73
N GLY A 250 -28.03 0.76 -16.02
CA GLY A 250 -29.48 0.54 -16.06
C GLY A 250 -29.91 -0.54 -15.10
#